data_AF-A0A2D5AHT9-F1
#
_entry.id   AF-A0A2D5AHT9-F1
#
_cell.length_a   1.000
_cell.length_b   1.000
_cell.length_c   1.000
_cell.angle_alpha   90.00
_cell.angle_beta   90.00
_cell.angle_gamma   90.00
#
_symmetry.space_group_name_H-M   'P 1'
#
loop_
_entity.id
_entity.type
_entity.pdbx_description
1 polymer ?
#
loop_
_entity_poly.entity_id
_entity_poly.type
_entity_poly.pdbx_seq_one_letter_code
_entity_poly.pdbx_strand_id
1 'polypeptide(L)'
;MTLVLPSALLLLMVAIEAFILRLIQGKEVPWNQIVFNLNSGHTILWVFRGLEVAVFHAVYERFSLGWVAEWSHVAQFALALLFWDFCFYWLHRMHHKLGVLWAVHVVHHEGDHFSLSLGIRNSWYSSMTSIPFFIVLAVVGIPTEVFVAVGAMHYFVQFYNHNALVNKSGFLEHIMITPSHHRVHHGKNEPYLDRNFGGTLVFWDKLFGTFQKELDDIPVEFGTDDHVATDNIFWANNLPWLKLLGIRLPELKPVTRRLRGGWMWTAGLLSFAILLMYIHAEVAWPLADRNLLLGYGALSALTIGGLSEGRAWGLWGWSLIHLTALGFWFTRVPWQDPVIAVFLGLAILHAASTWHSASWAKAD
;
A
#
# COMPACT_ATOMS: atom_id res chain seq x y z
N MET A 1 -7.90 19.69 -5.63
CA MET A 1 -7.92 18.56 -6.58
C MET A 1 -8.29 17.31 -5.80
N THR A 2 -9.20 16.47 -6.31
CA THR A 2 -9.56 15.23 -5.64
C THR A 2 -8.49 14.15 -5.93
N LEU A 3 -8.20 13.28 -4.95
CA LEU A 3 -7.26 12.15 -5.14
C LEU A 3 -7.84 11.01 -6.00
N VAL A 4 -9.09 11.16 -6.49
CA VAL A 4 -9.79 10.16 -7.30
C VAL A 4 -9.04 9.86 -8.59
N LEU A 5 -8.67 10.89 -9.36
CA LEU A 5 -8.02 10.69 -10.66
C LEU A 5 -6.63 10.04 -10.53
N PRO A 6 -5.72 10.51 -9.64
CA PRO A 6 -4.45 9.82 -9.41
C PRO A 6 -4.62 8.36 -8.96
N SER A 7 -5.60 8.07 -8.10
CA SER A 7 -5.86 6.71 -7.60
C SER A 7 -6.41 5.80 -8.70
N ALA A 8 -7.30 6.31 -9.56
CA ALA A 8 -7.81 5.59 -10.72
C ALA A 8 -6.72 5.32 -11.76
N LEU A 9 -5.84 6.30 -12.00
CA LEU A 9 -4.69 6.14 -12.90
C LEU A 9 -3.72 5.06 -12.38
N LEU A 10 -3.42 5.07 -11.09
CA LEU A 10 -2.57 4.06 -10.46
C LEU A 10 -3.18 2.65 -10.63
N LEU A 11 -4.49 2.50 -10.40
CA LEU A 11 -5.18 1.22 -10.61
C LEU A 11 -5.12 0.78 -12.08
N LEU A 12 -5.32 1.71 -13.00
CA LEU A 12 -5.19 1.45 -14.44
C LEU A 12 -3.77 1.00 -14.81
N MET A 13 -2.73 1.63 -14.25
CA MET A 13 -1.34 1.25 -14.51
C MET A 13 -1.02 -0.15 -13.98
N VAL A 14 -1.49 -0.50 -12.77
CA VAL A 14 -1.36 -1.86 -12.21
C VAL A 14 -2.07 -2.88 -13.11
N ALA A 15 -3.28 -2.58 -13.57
CA ALA A 15 -4.02 -3.45 -14.48
C ALA A 15 -3.28 -3.64 -15.80
N ILE A 16 -2.82 -2.55 -16.44
CA ILE A 16 -2.05 -2.60 -17.69
C ILE A 16 -0.80 -3.46 -17.53
N GLU A 17 -0.02 -3.26 -16.47
CA GLU A 17 1.17 -4.07 -16.22
C GLU A 17 0.81 -5.56 -16.06
N ALA A 18 -0.20 -5.88 -15.24
CA ALA A 18 -0.65 -7.26 -15.06
C ALA A 18 -1.10 -7.91 -16.38
N PHE A 19 -1.81 -7.18 -17.25
CA PHE A 19 -2.21 -7.67 -18.56
C PHE A 19 -1.03 -7.85 -19.52
N ILE A 20 -0.05 -6.94 -19.52
CA ILE A 20 1.17 -7.07 -20.32
C ILE A 20 1.96 -8.32 -19.87
N LEU A 21 2.17 -8.48 -18.56
CA LEU A 21 2.88 -9.63 -18.00
C LEU A 21 2.19 -10.94 -18.41
N ARG A 22 0.86 -11.00 -18.34
CA ARG A 22 0.08 -12.20 -18.68
C ARG A 22 0.03 -12.49 -20.18
N LEU A 23 -0.39 -11.51 -20.97
CA LEU A 23 -0.77 -11.72 -22.37
C LEU A 23 0.41 -11.59 -23.33
N ILE A 24 1.41 -10.78 -22.99
CA ILE A 24 2.57 -10.52 -23.85
C ILE A 24 3.79 -11.31 -23.38
N GLN A 25 4.09 -11.30 -22.07
CA GLN A 25 5.26 -12.02 -21.53
C GLN A 25 4.95 -13.47 -21.11
N GLY A 26 3.69 -13.90 -21.13
CA GLY A 26 3.28 -15.26 -20.75
C GLY A 26 3.55 -15.61 -19.28
N LYS A 27 3.75 -14.61 -18.42
CA LYS A 27 3.99 -14.81 -16.98
C LYS A 27 2.69 -15.06 -16.24
N GLU A 28 2.75 -15.87 -15.20
CA GLU A 28 1.64 -16.00 -14.28
C GLU A 28 1.44 -14.69 -13.50
N VAL A 29 0.17 -14.37 -13.23
CA VAL A 29 -0.20 -13.19 -12.47
C VAL A 29 -0.74 -13.64 -11.11
N PRO A 30 -0.09 -13.27 -10.00
CA PRO A 30 -0.52 -13.66 -8.66
C PRO A 30 -1.71 -12.79 -8.23
N TRP A 31 -2.91 -13.11 -8.72
CA TRP A 31 -4.12 -12.30 -8.49
C TRP A 31 -4.43 -12.05 -7.01
N ASN A 32 -4.20 -13.04 -6.15
CA ASN A 32 -4.30 -12.92 -4.70
C ASN A 32 -3.34 -11.85 -4.16
N GLN A 33 -2.09 -11.83 -4.61
CA GLN A 33 -1.11 -10.85 -4.16
C GLN A 33 -1.40 -9.46 -4.71
N ILE A 34 -1.81 -9.31 -5.97
CA ILE A 34 -2.21 -8.00 -6.50
C ILE A 34 -3.37 -7.43 -5.68
N VAL A 35 -4.38 -8.27 -5.40
CA VAL A 35 -5.55 -7.86 -4.61
C VAL A 35 -5.16 -7.57 -3.16
N PHE A 36 -4.28 -8.37 -2.57
CA PHE A 36 -3.69 -8.05 -1.27
C PHE A 36 -2.99 -6.70 -1.31
N ASN A 37 -2.12 -6.47 -2.29
CA ASN A 37 -1.26 -5.29 -2.38
C ASN A 37 -2.13 -4.03 -2.48
N LEU A 38 -3.13 -4.06 -3.36
CA LEU A 38 -4.13 -3.00 -3.47
C LEU A 38 -4.82 -2.79 -2.12
N ASN A 39 -5.39 -3.82 -1.50
CA ASN A 39 -6.19 -3.69 -0.27
C ASN A 39 -5.38 -3.39 1.00
N SER A 40 -4.12 -3.80 1.08
CA SER A 40 -3.24 -3.56 2.23
C SER A 40 -2.94 -2.07 2.41
N GLY A 41 -2.84 -1.33 1.29
CA GLY A 41 -2.72 0.12 1.28
C GLY A 41 -4.02 0.89 1.56
N HIS A 42 -5.16 0.21 1.78
CA HIS A 42 -6.48 0.85 1.90
C HIS A 42 -6.97 1.02 3.35
N THR A 43 -7.87 1.99 3.52
CA THR A 43 -8.67 2.38 4.70
C THR A 43 -7.95 2.50 6.05
N ILE A 44 -7.38 1.44 6.61
CA ILE A 44 -6.69 1.50 7.92
C ILE A 44 -5.38 2.27 7.80
N LEU A 45 -4.62 2.07 6.72
CA LEU A 45 -3.41 2.86 6.45
C LEU A 45 -3.73 4.37 6.36
N TRP A 46 -4.87 4.74 5.78
CA TRP A 46 -5.29 6.13 5.64
C TRP A 46 -5.64 6.77 6.98
N VAL A 47 -6.21 6.02 7.92
CA VAL A 47 -6.41 6.51 9.30
C VAL A 47 -5.07 6.86 9.94
N PHE A 48 -4.08 5.97 9.84
CA PHE A 48 -2.75 6.23 10.39
C PHE A 48 -1.99 7.32 9.64
N ARG A 49 -2.14 7.44 8.32
CA ARG A 49 -1.61 8.58 7.54
C ARG A 49 -2.26 9.90 7.97
N GLY A 50 -3.57 9.92 8.20
CA GLY A 50 -4.27 11.10 8.73
C GLY A 50 -3.72 11.51 10.10
N LEU A 51 -3.44 10.54 10.98
CA LEU A 51 -2.82 10.79 12.27
C LEU A 51 -1.38 11.32 12.14
N GLU A 52 -0.56 10.77 11.23
CA GLU A 52 0.79 11.29 10.93
C GLU A 52 0.74 12.77 10.52
N VAL A 53 -0.14 13.12 9.57
CA VAL A 53 -0.30 14.50 9.10
C VAL A 53 -0.83 15.41 10.22
N ALA A 54 -1.77 14.93 11.03
CA ALA A 54 -2.29 15.69 12.17
C ALA A 54 -1.21 15.96 13.23
N VAL A 55 -0.38 14.96 13.54
CA VAL A 55 0.76 15.13 14.45
C VAL A 55 1.78 16.09 13.88
N PHE A 56 2.15 15.93 12.60
CA PHE A 56 3.06 16.84 11.90
C PHE A 56 2.56 18.29 11.99
N HIS A 57 1.29 18.53 11.65
CA HIS A 57 0.69 19.85 11.70
C HIS A 57 0.64 20.42 13.11
N ALA A 58 0.29 19.60 14.11
CA ALA A 58 0.29 20.04 15.51
C ALA A 58 1.68 20.43 16.01
N VAL A 59 2.73 19.73 15.54
CA VAL A 59 4.12 20.09 15.84
C VAL A 59 4.51 21.37 15.14
N TYR A 60 4.17 21.52 13.85
CA TYR A 60 4.42 22.74 13.09
C TYR A 60 3.79 23.96 13.77
N GLU A 61 2.51 23.91 14.14
CA GLU A 61 1.80 25.05 14.76
C GLU A 61 2.38 25.46 16.12
N ARG A 62 2.91 24.51 16.90
CA ARG A 62 3.31 24.75 18.30
C ARG A 62 4.82 24.91 18.51
N PHE A 63 5.61 24.30 17.65
CA PHE A 63 7.06 24.13 17.85
C PHE A 63 7.88 24.49 16.60
N SER A 64 7.26 24.96 15.51
CA SER A 64 8.01 25.48 14.36
C SER A 64 8.90 26.65 14.78
N LEU A 65 10.15 26.59 14.35
CA LEU A 65 11.12 27.68 14.50
C LEU A 65 11.03 28.71 13.37
N GLY A 66 10.20 28.45 12.35
CA GLY A 66 9.95 29.38 11.25
C GLY A 66 11.16 29.68 10.36
N TRP A 67 12.18 28.82 10.32
CA TRP A 67 13.45 29.10 9.62
C TRP A 67 13.28 29.35 8.12
N VAL A 68 12.21 28.81 7.54
CA VAL A 68 11.90 28.95 6.11
C VAL A 68 10.67 29.78 5.83
N ALA A 69 10.10 30.45 6.84
CA ALA A 69 8.82 31.16 6.71
C ALA A 69 8.85 32.23 5.60
N GLU A 70 9.96 32.97 5.50
CA GLU A 70 10.16 34.03 4.51
C GLU A 70 10.78 33.53 3.18
N TRP A 71 11.01 32.23 3.04
CA TRP A 71 11.55 31.67 1.81
C TRP A 71 10.46 31.60 0.74
N SER A 72 10.85 31.62 -0.53
CA SER A 72 9.91 31.36 -1.61
C SER A 72 9.34 29.94 -1.51
N HIS A 73 8.11 29.73 -1.97
CA HIS A 73 7.50 28.39 -1.98
C HIS A 73 8.34 27.36 -2.73
N VAL A 74 9.05 27.78 -3.80
CA VAL A 74 9.98 26.91 -4.55
C VAL A 74 11.15 26.48 -3.67
N ALA A 75 11.73 27.39 -2.89
CA ALA A 75 12.84 27.08 -1.99
C ALA A 75 12.39 26.19 -0.83
N GLN A 76 11.21 26.44 -0.25
CA GLN A 76 10.61 25.57 0.77
C GLN A 76 10.38 24.16 0.21
N PHE A 77 9.81 24.04 -0.99
CA PHE A 77 9.57 22.76 -1.63
C PHE A 77 10.87 22.01 -1.95
N ALA A 78 11.88 22.70 -2.47
CA ALA A 78 13.18 22.09 -2.79
C ALA A 78 13.90 21.60 -1.53
N LEU A 79 13.90 22.39 -0.45
CA LEU A 79 14.45 21.99 0.84
C LEU A 79 13.68 20.79 1.41
N ALA A 80 12.35 20.88 1.41
CA ALA A 80 11.49 19.80 1.89
C ALA A 80 11.74 18.52 1.09
N LEU A 81 11.84 18.57 -0.24
CA LEU A 81 12.15 17.41 -1.06
C LEU A 81 13.46 16.73 -0.65
N LEU A 82 14.54 17.50 -0.54
CA LEU A 82 15.86 16.96 -0.19
C LEU A 82 15.86 16.32 1.20
N PHE A 83 15.31 17.01 2.21
CA PHE A 83 15.34 16.53 3.58
C PHE A 83 14.26 15.50 3.89
N TRP A 84 13.13 15.51 3.19
CA TRP A 84 12.15 14.44 3.26
C TRP A 84 12.76 13.13 2.75
N ASP A 85 13.46 13.17 1.61
CA ASP A 85 14.14 11.98 1.08
C ASP A 85 15.28 11.48 1.99
N PHE A 86 15.98 12.41 2.64
CA PHE A 86 16.96 12.07 3.69
C PHE A 86 16.30 11.39 4.90
N CYS A 87 15.19 11.92 5.40
CA CYS A 87 14.44 11.33 6.51
C CYS A 87 13.92 9.94 6.14
N PHE A 88 13.42 9.78 4.90
CA PHE A 88 13.00 8.50 4.37
C PHE A 88 14.16 7.50 4.30
N TYR A 89 15.33 7.90 3.79
CA TYR A 89 16.50 7.02 3.76
C TYR A 89 16.83 6.43 5.14
N TRP A 90 16.83 7.27 6.18
CA TRP A 90 17.09 6.80 7.55
C TRP A 90 15.95 5.98 8.13
N LEU A 91 14.70 6.38 7.92
CA LEU A 91 13.54 5.57 8.30
C LEU A 91 13.65 4.17 7.69
N HIS A 92 13.88 4.10 6.40
CA HIS A 92 13.92 2.87 5.62
C HIS A 92 15.11 1.99 6.02
N ARG A 93 16.29 2.58 6.19
CA ARG A 93 17.46 1.86 6.73
C ARG A 93 17.18 1.32 8.13
N MET A 94 16.52 2.09 8.99
CA MET A 94 16.19 1.64 10.35
C MET A 94 15.09 0.58 10.36
N HIS A 95 14.17 0.60 9.39
CA HIS A 95 13.22 -0.50 9.14
C HIS A 95 13.92 -1.84 8.90
N HIS A 96 15.07 -1.85 8.23
CA HIS A 96 15.86 -3.07 8.00
C HIS A 96 16.79 -3.42 9.16
N LYS A 97 17.17 -2.45 10.02
CA LYS A 97 18.16 -2.68 11.09
C LYS A 97 17.58 -2.90 12.49
N LEU A 98 16.35 -2.47 12.75
CA LEU A 98 15.72 -2.60 14.06
C LEU A 98 14.53 -3.54 13.97
N GLY A 99 14.53 -4.63 14.75
CA GLY A 99 13.48 -5.66 14.68
C GLY A 99 12.04 -5.15 14.86
N VAL A 100 11.85 -4.11 15.69
CA VAL A 100 10.54 -3.47 15.88
C VAL A 100 10.06 -2.72 14.63
N LEU A 101 10.98 -2.09 13.91
CA LEU A 101 10.68 -1.39 12.67
C LEU A 101 10.55 -2.41 11.52
N TRP A 102 11.36 -3.47 11.53
CA TRP A 102 11.22 -4.59 10.59
C TRP A 102 9.86 -5.25 10.70
N ALA A 103 9.30 -5.42 11.90
CA ALA A 103 7.96 -5.98 12.08
C ALA A 103 6.86 -5.17 11.34
N VAL A 104 7.09 -3.89 11.06
CA VAL A 104 6.20 -3.06 10.22
C VAL A 104 6.56 -3.21 8.75
N HIS A 105 7.85 -3.18 8.43
CA HIS A 105 8.31 -3.11 7.04
C HIS A 105 8.35 -4.46 6.32
N VAL A 106 8.43 -5.58 7.04
CA VAL A 106 8.38 -6.94 6.47
C VAL A 106 7.12 -7.16 5.64
N VAL A 107 6.01 -6.51 5.98
CA VAL A 107 4.76 -6.56 5.19
C VAL A 107 4.99 -6.04 3.77
N HIS A 108 5.91 -5.11 3.56
CA HIS A 108 6.27 -4.65 2.23
C HIS A 108 7.13 -5.68 1.47
N HIS A 109 8.09 -6.30 2.16
CA HIS A 109 9.06 -7.25 1.58
C HIS A 109 8.56 -8.69 1.43
N GLU A 110 7.48 -9.08 2.11
CA GLU A 110 6.99 -10.48 2.08
C GLU A 110 6.41 -10.88 0.71
N GLY A 111 6.12 -9.91 -0.17
CA GLY A 111 5.72 -10.19 -1.55
C GLY A 111 6.87 -10.79 -2.36
N ASP A 112 6.66 -11.97 -2.92
CA ASP A 112 7.62 -12.69 -3.77
C ASP A 112 7.48 -12.37 -5.27
N HIS A 113 6.49 -11.55 -5.64
CA HIS A 113 6.29 -11.06 -7.02
C HIS A 113 6.47 -9.55 -7.13
N PHE A 114 7.59 -9.14 -7.73
CA PHE A 114 7.89 -7.73 -8.00
C PHE A 114 7.00 -7.17 -9.12
N SER A 115 6.23 -6.12 -8.82
CA SER A 115 5.30 -5.43 -9.74
C SER A 115 4.89 -4.07 -9.19
N LEU A 116 4.30 -3.20 -10.00
CA LEU A 116 3.73 -1.92 -9.58
C LEU A 116 2.80 -2.06 -8.38
N SER A 117 2.04 -3.16 -8.31
CA SER A 117 1.16 -3.43 -7.17
C SER A 117 1.95 -3.53 -5.86
N LEU A 118 3.15 -4.12 -5.87
CA LEU A 118 4.01 -4.25 -4.69
C LEU A 118 4.37 -2.87 -4.09
N GLY A 119 4.50 -1.83 -4.93
CA GLY A 119 4.73 -0.46 -4.46
C GLY A 119 3.59 0.14 -3.64
N ILE A 120 2.38 -0.45 -3.73
CA ILE A 120 1.21 -0.06 -2.94
C ILE A 120 1.15 -0.85 -1.63
N ARG A 121 1.75 -2.05 -1.61
CA ARG A 121 1.79 -2.94 -0.45
C ARG A 121 2.51 -2.28 0.71
N ASN A 122 1.79 -1.98 1.77
CA ASN A 122 2.36 -1.38 2.97
C ASN A 122 1.68 -1.94 4.22
N SER A 123 2.41 -1.94 5.33
CA SER A 123 1.79 -2.19 6.62
C SER A 123 0.87 -1.04 7.01
N TRP A 124 -0.24 -1.34 7.68
CA TRP A 124 -1.10 -0.36 8.34
C TRP A 124 -0.31 0.58 9.26
N TYR A 125 0.72 0.07 9.93
CA TYR A 125 1.48 0.83 10.92
C TYR A 125 2.62 1.68 10.33
N SER A 126 2.81 1.65 9.00
CA SER A 126 3.94 2.33 8.33
C SER A 126 4.01 3.82 8.69
N SER A 127 2.89 4.54 8.59
CA SER A 127 2.80 5.98 8.92
C SER A 127 3.01 6.29 10.42
N MET A 128 2.89 5.31 11.32
CA MET A 128 3.18 5.52 12.74
C MET A 128 4.68 5.50 13.01
N THR A 129 5.40 4.62 12.32
CA THR A 129 6.86 4.53 12.44
C THR A 129 7.61 5.68 11.77
N SER A 130 6.96 6.41 10.86
CA SER A 130 7.56 7.55 10.15
C SER A 130 7.56 8.84 10.98
N ILE A 131 6.59 9.04 11.89
CA ILE A 131 6.42 10.27 12.69
C ILE A 131 7.76 10.76 13.28
N PRO A 132 8.53 9.96 14.04
CA PRO A 132 9.75 10.44 14.69
C PRO A 132 10.82 10.96 13.72
N PHE A 133 10.81 10.47 12.47
CA PHE A 133 11.77 10.86 11.44
C PHE A 133 11.37 12.17 10.76
N PHE A 134 10.07 12.40 10.55
CA PHE A 134 9.60 13.57 9.80
C PHE A 134 9.25 14.79 10.66
N ILE A 135 9.03 14.64 11.97
CA ILE A 135 8.73 15.78 12.86
C ILE A 135 9.82 16.87 12.84
N VAL A 136 11.07 16.52 12.52
CA VAL A 136 12.16 17.50 12.38
C VAL A 136 11.84 18.55 11.30
N LEU A 137 11.16 18.18 10.21
CA LEU A 137 10.77 19.11 9.16
C LEU A 137 9.70 20.09 9.65
N ALA A 138 8.78 19.63 10.49
CA ALA A 138 7.78 20.50 11.13
C ALA A 138 8.45 21.52 12.06
N VAL A 139 9.45 21.09 12.84
CA VAL A 139 10.23 21.99 13.73
C VAL A 139 11.06 23.00 12.94
N VAL A 140 11.66 22.61 11.81
CA VAL A 140 12.35 23.55 10.88
C VAL A 140 11.36 24.58 10.31
N GLY A 141 10.08 24.25 10.26
CA GLY A 141 9.02 25.13 9.77
C GLY A 141 8.64 24.88 8.32
N ILE A 142 8.81 23.65 7.81
CA ILE A 142 8.21 23.24 6.54
C ILE A 142 6.68 23.24 6.70
N PRO A 143 5.91 24.01 5.90
CA PRO A 143 4.46 24.02 5.99
C PRO A 143 3.86 22.63 5.74
N THR A 144 2.77 22.29 6.44
CA THR A 144 2.11 20.98 6.35
C THR A 144 1.73 20.62 4.91
N GLU A 145 1.23 21.58 4.13
CA GLU A 145 0.88 21.40 2.73
C GLU A 145 2.08 21.05 1.86
N VAL A 146 3.26 21.60 2.16
CA VAL A 146 4.52 21.27 1.46
C VAL A 146 4.96 19.86 1.84
N PHE A 147 4.87 19.49 3.12
CA PHE A 147 5.15 18.13 3.58
C PHE A 147 4.27 17.08 2.87
N VAL A 148 2.97 17.33 2.78
CA VAL A 148 2.03 16.44 2.09
C VAL A 148 2.32 16.37 0.59
N ALA A 149 2.59 17.51 -0.06
CA ALA A 149 2.89 17.56 -1.49
C ALA A 149 4.18 16.79 -1.85
N VAL A 150 5.25 16.99 -1.07
CA VAL A 150 6.52 16.25 -1.25
C VAL A 150 6.32 14.77 -0.99
N GLY A 151 5.59 14.39 0.06
CA GLY A 151 5.27 12.99 0.34
C GLY A 151 4.50 12.34 -0.81
N ALA A 152 3.50 13.00 -1.39
CA ALA A 152 2.76 12.50 -2.55
C ALA A 152 3.67 12.28 -3.77
N MET A 153 4.60 13.20 -4.03
CA MET A 153 5.59 13.04 -5.09
C MET A 153 6.53 11.87 -4.83
N HIS A 154 7.01 11.72 -3.59
CA HIS A 154 7.87 10.60 -3.21
C HIS A 154 7.18 9.25 -3.42
N TYR A 155 5.91 9.12 -2.99
CA TYR A 155 5.14 7.89 -3.21
C TYR A 155 4.87 7.61 -4.69
N PHE A 156 4.77 8.64 -5.54
CA PHE A 156 4.71 8.46 -6.98
C PHE A 156 6.02 7.90 -7.56
N VAL A 157 7.17 8.38 -7.08
CA VAL A 157 8.48 7.81 -7.45
C VAL A 157 8.60 6.37 -6.95
N GLN A 158 8.20 6.09 -5.71
CA GLN A 158 8.18 4.74 -5.15
C GLN A 158 7.29 3.79 -5.96
N PHE A 159 6.14 4.25 -6.45
CA PHE A 159 5.31 3.46 -7.35
C PHE A 159 6.07 3.09 -8.64
N TYR A 160 6.75 4.06 -9.27
CA TYR A 160 7.60 3.78 -10.42
C TYR A 160 8.75 2.81 -10.09
N ASN A 161 9.36 2.91 -8.92
CA ASN A 161 10.46 2.03 -8.50
C ASN A 161 10.06 0.55 -8.44
N HIS A 162 8.78 0.21 -8.40
CA HIS A 162 8.30 -1.17 -8.38
C HIS A 162 7.93 -1.73 -9.77
N ASN A 163 8.21 -0.99 -10.85
CA ASN A 163 7.82 -1.40 -12.20
C ASN A 163 8.55 -2.68 -12.64
N ALA A 164 7.80 -3.70 -13.03
CA ALA A 164 8.33 -5.00 -13.47
C ALA A 164 8.69 -5.02 -14.97
N LEU A 165 8.21 -4.07 -15.75
CA LEU A 165 8.45 -3.98 -17.20
C LEU A 165 9.75 -3.24 -17.52
N VAL A 166 10.20 -2.35 -16.63
CA VAL A 166 11.41 -1.56 -16.81
C VAL A 166 12.60 -2.32 -16.23
N ASN A 167 13.48 -2.80 -17.12
CA ASN A 167 14.72 -3.45 -16.70
C ASN A 167 15.73 -2.42 -16.16
N LYS A 168 16.25 -1.53 -17.00
CA LYS A 168 17.17 -0.45 -16.61
C LYS A 168 16.61 0.90 -17.02
N SER A 169 16.91 1.95 -16.25
CA SER A 169 16.47 3.33 -16.54
C SER A 169 17.60 4.22 -17.09
N GLY A 170 18.74 3.63 -17.44
CA GLY A 170 19.87 4.31 -18.08
C GLY A 170 20.39 5.46 -17.22
N PHE A 171 20.47 6.66 -17.80
CA PHE A 171 21.03 7.84 -17.12
C PHE A 171 20.35 8.16 -15.77
N LEU A 172 19.05 7.87 -15.64
CA LEU A 172 18.31 8.12 -14.40
C LEU A 172 18.88 7.35 -13.21
N GLU A 173 19.54 6.21 -13.43
CA GLU A 173 20.16 5.41 -12.37
C GLU A 173 21.31 6.14 -11.65
N HIS A 174 21.86 7.18 -12.26
CA HIS A 174 22.90 7.97 -11.61
C HIS A 174 22.36 9.02 -10.65
N ILE A 175 21.08 9.39 -10.76
CA ILE A 175 20.45 10.52 -10.06
C ILE A 175 19.38 10.03 -9.08
N MET A 176 18.51 9.12 -9.52
CA MET A 176 17.36 8.67 -8.75
C MET A 176 17.36 7.15 -8.54
N ILE A 177 16.56 6.71 -7.58
CA ILE A 177 16.21 5.31 -7.40
C ILE A 177 15.34 4.88 -8.59
N THR A 178 15.53 3.65 -9.05
CA THR A 178 14.90 3.10 -10.25
C THR A 178 14.45 1.68 -9.97
N PRO A 179 13.66 1.06 -10.87
CA PRO A 179 13.30 -0.35 -10.75
C PRO A 179 14.47 -1.31 -10.53
N SER A 180 15.61 -1.09 -11.19
CA SER A 180 16.80 -1.91 -10.99
C SER A 180 17.35 -1.81 -9.56
N HIS A 181 17.47 -0.59 -9.03
CA HIS A 181 17.94 -0.37 -7.66
C HIS A 181 16.98 -0.96 -6.63
N HIS A 182 15.68 -0.84 -6.88
CA HIS A 182 14.68 -1.25 -5.92
C HIS A 182 14.40 -2.76 -5.97
N ARG A 183 14.61 -3.43 -7.10
CA ARG A 183 14.68 -4.91 -7.11
C ARG A 183 15.78 -5.40 -6.18
N VAL A 184 16.99 -4.84 -6.28
CA VAL A 184 18.09 -5.17 -5.34
C VAL A 184 17.68 -4.94 -3.89
N HIS A 185 17.00 -3.83 -3.60
CA HIS A 185 16.50 -3.56 -2.25
C HIS A 185 15.56 -4.66 -1.73
N HIS A 186 14.67 -5.16 -2.60
CA HIS A 186 13.77 -6.27 -2.28
C HIS A 186 14.45 -7.66 -2.31
N GLY A 187 15.73 -7.73 -2.67
CA GLY A 187 16.48 -8.97 -2.76
C GLY A 187 16.79 -9.57 -1.39
N LYS A 188 16.41 -10.84 -1.18
CA LYS A 188 16.70 -11.59 0.04
C LYS A 188 18.01 -12.41 -0.02
N ASN A 189 18.70 -12.40 -1.15
CA ASN A 189 19.93 -13.16 -1.38
C ASN A 189 21.16 -12.25 -1.44
N GLU A 190 22.33 -12.78 -1.11
CA GLU A 190 23.61 -12.08 -1.34
C GLU A 190 23.83 -11.83 -2.85
N PRO A 191 24.38 -10.67 -3.27
CA PRO A 191 24.92 -9.56 -2.46
C PRO A 191 23.88 -8.47 -2.12
N TYR A 192 22.58 -8.75 -2.28
CA TYR A 192 21.51 -7.77 -2.26
C TYR A 192 20.93 -7.49 -0.86
N LEU A 193 21.27 -8.32 0.13
CA LEU A 193 20.85 -8.15 1.52
C LEU A 193 21.20 -6.75 2.08
N ASP A 194 20.19 -6.08 2.65
CA ASP A 194 20.31 -4.79 3.32
C ASP A 194 20.98 -3.69 2.46
N ARG A 195 20.55 -3.56 1.19
CA ARG A 195 21.06 -2.57 0.24
C ARG A 195 19.98 -1.60 -0.24
N ASN A 196 20.42 -0.46 -0.78
CA ASN A 196 19.59 0.51 -1.52
C ASN A 196 18.36 1.03 -0.74
N PHE A 197 18.56 1.76 0.34
CA PHE A 197 17.50 2.30 1.19
C PHE A 197 16.90 3.63 0.70
N GLY A 198 17.50 4.28 -0.30
CA GLY A 198 17.00 5.53 -0.86
C GLY A 198 15.60 5.36 -1.43
N GLY A 199 14.79 6.42 -1.34
CA GLY A 199 13.43 6.38 -1.88
C GLY A 199 13.26 7.14 -3.20
N THR A 200 13.85 8.33 -3.33
CA THR A 200 13.88 9.12 -4.57
C THR A 200 15.30 9.29 -5.09
N LEU A 201 16.26 9.75 -4.28
CA LEU A 201 17.62 10.01 -4.73
C LEU A 201 18.56 8.84 -4.41
N VAL A 202 19.35 8.40 -5.40
CA VAL A 202 20.41 7.39 -5.20
C VAL A 202 21.60 7.95 -4.41
N PHE A 203 21.65 9.28 -4.25
CA PHE A 203 22.71 9.99 -3.57
C PHE A 203 22.98 9.46 -2.16
N TRP A 204 21.94 9.20 -1.37
CA TRP A 204 22.08 8.75 0.02
C TRP A 204 22.71 7.38 0.13
N ASP A 205 22.34 6.44 -0.75
CA ASP A 205 22.94 5.12 -0.77
C ASP A 205 24.43 5.14 -1.11
N LYS A 206 24.81 6.01 -2.05
CA LYS A 206 26.23 6.20 -2.40
C LYS A 206 26.99 6.87 -1.27
N LEU A 207 26.41 7.90 -0.65
CA LEU A 207 27.03 8.65 0.45
C LEU A 207 27.26 7.76 1.68
N PHE A 208 26.29 6.92 2.02
CA PHE A 208 26.32 6.10 3.23
C PHE A 208 26.76 4.65 2.99
N GLY A 209 27.23 4.33 1.79
CA GLY A 209 27.84 3.03 1.46
C GLY A 209 26.86 1.85 1.42
N THR A 210 25.58 2.11 1.13
CA THR A 210 24.54 1.07 1.02
C THR A 210 24.15 0.75 -0.41
N PHE A 211 24.73 1.46 -1.38
CA PHE A 211 24.49 1.24 -2.80
C PHE A 211 25.01 -0.12 -3.28
N GLN A 212 24.15 -0.90 -3.93
CA GLN A 212 24.47 -2.11 -4.66
C GLN A 212 23.77 -2.08 -6.01
N LYS A 213 24.53 -2.29 -7.09
CA LYS A 213 23.95 -2.44 -8.42
C LYS A 213 23.35 -3.84 -8.58
N GLU A 214 22.26 -3.95 -9.33
CA GLU A 214 21.75 -5.24 -9.79
C GLU A 214 22.75 -5.86 -10.78
N LEU A 215 23.20 -7.08 -10.49
CA LEU A 215 24.17 -7.82 -11.26
C LEU A 215 23.46 -8.74 -12.25
N ASP A 216 23.98 -8.84 -13.47
CA ASP A 216 23.33 -9.60 -14.55
C ASP A 216 23.47 -11.12 -14.34
N ASP A 217 24.47 -11.56 -13.58
CA ASP A 217 24.81 -12.96 -13.30
C ASP A 217 24.21 -13.50 -11.99
N ILE A 218 23.68 -12.63 -11.13
CA ILE A 218 23.05 -13.02 -9.87
C ILE A 218 21.58 -12.58 -9.88
N PRO A 219 20.62 -13.51 -10.07
CA PRO A 219 19.21 -13.17 -10.04
C PRO A 219 18.81 -12.66 -8.66
N VAL A 220 17.86 -11.73 -8.63
CA VAL A 220 17.25 -11.23 -7.40
C VAL A 220 16.16 -12.21 -6.96
N GLU A 221 16.24 -12.71 -5.73
CA GLU A 221 15.21 -13.52 -5.10
C GLU A 221 14.36 -12.64 -4.17
N PHE A 222 13.04 -12.73 -4.27
CA PHE A 222 12.10 -11.89 -3.51
C PHE A 222 11.42 -12.67 -2.38
N GLY A 223 10.64 -11.96 -1.57
CA GLY A 223 9.96 -12.48 -0.39
C GLY A 223 10.85 -12.50 0.84
N THR A 224 10.38 -13.14 1.92
CA THR A 224 11.12 -13.26 3.18
C THR A 224 11.05 -14.68 3.71
N ASP A 225 12.15 -15.19 4.27
CA ASP A 225 12.22 -16.58 4.75
C ASP A 225 11.58 -16.77 6.12
N ASP A 226 11.32 -15.68 6.84
CA ASP A 226 10.94 -15.71 8.25
C ASP A 226 9.47 -15.32 8.50
N HIS A 227 8.66 -15.16 7.45
CA HIS A 227 7.25 -14.81 7.57
C HIS A 227 6.31 -16.02 7.49
N VAL A 228 5.15 -15.89 8.13
CA VAL A 228 4.06 -16.87 7.98
C VAL A 228 3.27 -16.49 6.75
N ALA A 229 3.28 -17.34 5.73
CA ALA A 229 2.56 -17.08 4.48
C ALA A 229 1.05 -16.89 4.72
N THR A 230 0.54 -15.72 4.36
CA THR A 230 -0.86 -15.35 4.47
C THR A 230 -1.26 -14.40 3.35
N ASP A 231 -2.40 -14.66 2.72
CA ASP A 231 -3.03 -13.73 1.77
C ASP A 231 -4.05 -12.82 2.46
N ASN A 232 -4.14 -12.91 3.79
CA ASN A 232 -5.03 -12.09 4.58
C ASN A 232 -4.31 -10.87 5.15
N ILE A 233 -4.78 -9.67 4.76
CA ILE A 233 -4.21 -8.38 5.19
C ILE A 233 -4.21 -8.22 6.71
N PHE A 234 -5.18 -8.79 7.43
CA PHE A 234 -5.21 -8.72 8.89
C PHE A 234 -4.05 -9.49 9.49
N TRP A 235 -3.87 -10.74 9.07
CA TRP A 235 -2.80 -11.57 9.60
C TRP A 235 -1.42 -11.06 9.17
N ALA A 236 -1.26 -10.67 7.91
CA ALA A 236 0.00 -10.10 7.42
C ALA A 236 0.46 -8.90 8.26
N ASN A 237 -0.48 -8.03 8.65
CA ASN A 237 -0.16 -6.86 9.46
C ASN A 237 0.09 -7.16 10.95
N ASN A 238 -0.51 -8.21 11.51
CA ASN A 238 -0.48 -8.47 12.96
C ASN A 238 0.52 -9.57 13.36
N LEU A 239 0.77 -10.56 12.50
CA LEU A 239 1.67 -11.67 12.81
C LEU A 239 3.10 -11.24 13.10
N PRO A 240 3.71 -10.28 12.37
CA PRO A 240 5.05 -9.80 12.70
C PRO A 240 5.15 -9.23 14.12
N TRP A 241 4.12 -8.53 14.60
CA TRP A 241 4.06 -8.02 15.97
C TRP A 241 3.92 -9.13 17.00
N LEU A 242 3.04 -10.11 16.76
CA LEU A 242 2.90 -11.26 17.66
C LEU A 242 4.21 -12.03 17.77
N LYS A 243 4.91 -12.23 16.65
CA LYS A 243 6.24 -12.85 16.60
C LYS A 243 7.26 -12.05 17.41
N LEU A 244 7.33 -10.74 17.20
CA LEU A 244 8.24 -9.85 17.92
C LEU A 244 7.99 -9.85 19.43
N LEU A 245 6.73 -9.91 19.86
CA LEU A 245 6.33 -9.94 21.27
C LEU A 245 6.46 -11.32 21.91
N GLY A 246 6.91 -12.35 21.17
CA GLY A 246 7.00 -13.72 21.65
C GLY A 246 5.65 -14.36 21.97
N ILE A 247 4.55 -13.81 21.42
CA ILE A 247 3.20 -14.36 21.59
C ILE A 247 3.07 -15.56 20.66
N ARG A 248 2.52 -16.67 21.17
CA ARG A 248 2.26 -17.87 20.36
C ARG A 248 1.42 -17.50 19.14
N LEU A 249 1.99 -17.73 17.95
CA LEU A 249 1.31 -17.45 16.70
C LEU A 249 0.08 -18.35 16.55
N PRO A 250 -1.03 -17.83 16.01
CA PRO A 250 -2.18 -18.65 15.69
C PRO A 250 -1.81 -19.67 14.60
N GLU A 251 -2.31 -20.89 14.73
CA GLU A 251 -2.19 -21.89 13.67
C GLU A 251 -3.11 -21.51 12.52
N LEU A 252 -2.53 -20.93 11.46
CA LEU A 252 -3.27 -20.64 10.25
C LEU A 252 -3.55 -21.95 9.52
N LYS A 253 -4.84 -22.26 9.33
CA LYS A 253 -5.26 -23.46 8.59
C LYS A 253 -4.74 -23.37 7.14
N PRO A 254 -4.22 -24.45 6.55
CA PRO A 254 -3.85 -24.46 5.13
C PRO A 254 -5.01 -23.98 4.25
N VAL A 255 -4.68 -23.25 3.18
CA VAL A 255 -5.66 -22.88 2.16
C VAL A 255 -5.91 -24.11 1.30
N THR A 256 -7.15 -24.58 1.24
CA THR A 256 -7.53 -25.79 0.47
C THR A 256 -8.26 -25.45 -0.82
N ARG A 257 -8.82 -24.24 -0.91
CA ARG A 257 -9.51 -23.71 -2.08
C ARG A 257 -9.22 -22.24 -2.23
N ARG A 258 -9.07 -21.80 -3.47
CA ARG A 258 -8.87 -20.38 -3.83
C ARG A 258 -9.96 -19.94 -4.77
N LEU A 259 -10.40 -18.70 -4.59
CA LEU A 259 -11.30 -18.04 -5.53
C LEU A 259 -10.53 -17.87 -6.85
N ARG A 260 -11.13 -18.23 -7.98
CA ARG A 260 -10.45 -18.13 -9.28
C ARG A 260 -10.02 -16.69 -9.54
N GLY A 261 -8.88 -16.51 -10.22
CA GLY A 261 -8.23 -15.21 -10.39
C GLY A 261 -9.15 -14.09 -10.90
N GLY A 262 -10.05 -14.38 -11.84
CA GLY A 262 -11.03 -13.40 -12.35
C GLY A 262 -11.96 -12.85 -11.26
N TRP A 263 -12.49 -13.73 -10.41
CA TRP A 263 -13.35 -13.36 -9.28
C TRP A 263 -12.56 -12.68 -8.16
N MET A 264 -11.32 -13.10 -7.91
CA MET A 264 -10.45 -12.44 -6.94
C MET A 264 -10.15 -11.00 -7.38
N TRP A 265 -9.77 -10.82 -8.65
CA TRP A 265 -9.52 -9.52 -9.24
C TRP A 265 -10.72 -8.58 -9.15
N THR A 266 -11.92 -9.05 -9.51
CA THR A 266 -13.14 -8.23 -9.42
C THR A 266 -13.52 -7.89 -7.98
N ALA A 267 -13.27 -8.77 -7.01
CA ALA A 267 -13.44 -8.43 -5.60
C ALA A 267 -12.52 -7.27 -5.19
N GLY A 268 -11.24 -7.31 -5.58
CA GLY A 268 -10.29 -6.23 -5.35
C GLY A 268 -10.71 -4.90 -5.98
N LEU A 269 -11.17 -4.92 -7.24
CA LEU A 269 -11.69 -3.72 -7.92
C LEU A 269 -12.90 -3.11 -7.21
N LEU A 270 -13.83 -3.96 -6.76
CA LEU A 270 -15.01 -3.51 -6.01
C LEU A 270 -14.60 -2.88 -4.67
N SER A 271 -13.61 -3.45 -3.97
CA SER A 271 -13.10 -2.85 -2.73
C SER A 271 -12.42 -1.50 -2.97
N PHE A 272 -11.58 -1.42 -4.01
CA PHE A 272 -10.92 -0.17 -4.40
C PHE A 272 -11.94 0.91 -4.80
N ALA A 273 -13.03 0.54 -5.47
CA ALA A 273 -14.11 1.46 -5.80
C ALA A 273 -14.75 2.10 -4.55
N ILE A 274 -14.82 1.38 -3.42
CA ILE A 274 -15.28 1.94 -2.14
C ILE A 274 -14.35 3.05 -1.66
N LEU A 275 -13.03 2.90 -1.82
CA LEU A 275 -12.09 3.99 -1.51
C LEU A 275 -12.32 5.20 -2.42
N LEU A 276 -12.52 5.00 -3.72
CA LEU A 276 -12.78 6.11 -4.63
C LEU A 276 -14.07 6.85 -4.27
N MET A 277 -15.13 6.12 -3.90
CA MET A 277 -16.36 6.70 -3.37
C MET A 277 -16.11 7.45 -2.06
N TYR A 278 -15.27 6.93 -1.16
CA TYR A 278 -14.89 7.62 0.07
C TYR A 278 -14.17 8.94 -0.19
N ILE A 279 -13.15 8.95 -1.06
CA ILE A 279 -12.40 10.16 -1.42
C ILE A 279 -13.33 11.22 -2.03
N HIS A 280 -14.29 10.79 -2.86
CA HIS A 280 -15.28 11.70 -3.42
C HIS A 280 -16.24 12.24 -2.34
N ALA A 281 -16.72 11.36 -1.47
CA ALA A 281 -17.61 11.69 -0.36
C ALA A 281 -16.95 12.57 0.70
N GLU A 282 -15.63 12.48 0.88
CA GLU A 282 -14.89 13.19 1.93
C GLU A 282 -15.15 14.70 1.94
N VAL A 283 -15.31 15.27 0.74
CA VAL A 283 -15.50 16.71 0.53
C VAL A 283 -16.94 17.16 0.80
N ALA A 284 -17.93 16.30 0.56
CA ALA A 284 -19.33 16.72 0.43
C ALA A 284 -20.30 16.03 1.40
N TRP A 285 -19.95 14.86 1.95
CA TRP A 285 -20.86 14.08 2.77
C TRP A 285 -20.80 14.46 4.26
N PRO A 286 -21.92 14.30 5.00
CA PRO A 286 -21.91 14.40 6.46
C PRO A 286 -20.92 13.43 7.11
N LEU A 287 -20.34 13.83 8.24
CA LEU A 287 -19.31 13.05 8.96
C LEU A 287 -19.77 11.61 9.27
N ALA A 288 -21.02 11.44 9.71
CA ALA A 288 -21.56 10.12 10.03
C ALA A 288 -21.56 9.18 8.81
N ASP A 289 -22.01 9.67 7.65
CA ASP A 289 -22.06 8.91 6.40
C ASP A 289 -20.66 8.61 5.85
N ARG A 290 -19.73 9.57 5.97
CA ARG A 290 -18.32 9.36 5.63
C ARG A 290 -17.69 8.26 6.48
N ASN A 291 -17.96 8.26 7.79
CA ASN A 291 -17.42 7.24 8.70
C ASN A 291 -18.01 5.86 8.43
N LEU A 292 -19.29 5.77 8.08
CA LEU A 292 -19.91 4.52 7.63
C LEU A 292 -19.27 4.00 6.35
N LEU A 293 -19.01 4.88 5.37
CA LEU A 293 -18.36 4.52 4.11
C LEU A 293 -16.90 4.08 4.32
N LEU A 294 -16.17 4.74 5.23
CA LEU A 294 -14.83 4.33 5.65
C LEU A 294 -14.84 2.94 6.29
N GLY A 295 -15.77 2.71 7.23
CA GLY A 295 -15.93 1.40 7.88
C GLY A 295 -16.30 0.29 6.90
N TYR A 296 -17.16 0.60 5.92
CA TYR A 296 -17.50 -0.31 4.84
C TYR A 296 -16.28 -0.68 3.99
N GLY A 297 -15.44 0.28 3.62
CA GLY A 297 -14.18 0.02 2.92
C GLY A 297 -13.21 -0.86 3.73
N ALA A 298 -13.08 -0.60 5.04
CA ALA A 298 -12.20 -1.38 5.91
C ALA A 298 -12.67 -2.85 6.03
N LEU A 299 -13.97 -3.05 6.24
CA LEU A 299 -14.57 -4.39 6.29
C LEU A 299 -14.50 -5.10 4.94
N SER A 300 -14.61 -4.37 3.83
CA SER A 300 -14.42 -4.90 2.48
C SER A 300 -13.01 -5.47 2.29
N ALA A 301 -11.97 -4.70 2.65
CA ALA A 301 -10.59 -5.17 2.56
C ALA A 301 -10.34 -6.41 3.45
N LEU A 302 -10.88 -6.42 4.68
CA LEU A 302 -10.77 -7.56 5.60
C LEU A 302 -11.44 -8.83 5.06
N THR A 303 -12.67 -8.71 4.56
CA THR A 303 -13.45 -9.86 4.07
C THR A 303 -12.87 -10.44 2.78
N ILE A 304 -12.24 -9.62 1.92
CA ILE A 304 -11.44 -10.10 0.79
C ILE A 304 -10.24 -10.92 1.25
N GLY A 305 -9.57 -10.55 2.35
CA GLY A 305 -8.53 -11.38 2.95
C GLY A 305 -9.05 -12.78 3.31
N GLY A 306 -10.28 -12.86 3.83
CA GLY A 306 -10.96 -14.13 4.08
C GLY A 306 -11.29 -14.91 2.80
N LEU A 307 -11.74 -14.22 1.74
CA LEU A 307 -11.99 -14.83 0.43
C LEU A 307 -10.70 -15.37 -0.22
N SER A 308 -9.58 -14.65 -0.05
CA SER A 308 -8.28 -15.00 -0.62
C SER A 308 -7.74 -16.31 -0.08
N GLU A 309 -8.06 -16.61 1.18
CA GLU A 309 -7.73 -17.87 1.84
C GLU A 309 -8.87 -18.91 1.84
N GLY A 310 -9.97 -18.66 1.13
CA GLY A 310 -11.11 -19.58 1.05
C GLY A 310 -11.81 -19.83 2.39
N ARG A 311 -11.85 -18.83 3.27
CA ARG A 311 -12.49 -18.95 4.59
C ARG A 311 -13.99 -18.68 4.51
N ALA A 312 -14.77 -19.47 5.24
CA ALA A 312 -16.22 -19.30 5.31
C ALA A 312 -16.64 -17.90 5.81
N TRP A 313 -15.92 -17.35 6.80
CA TRP A 313 -16.19 -16.00 7.30
C TRP A 313 -15.93 -14.92 6.23
N GLY A 314 -15.03 -15.18 5.27
CA GLY A 314 -14.79 -14.31 4.13
C GLY A 314 -16.01 -14.24 3.21
N LEU A 315 -16.62 -15.39 2.87
CA LEU A 315 -17.85 -15.45 2.06
C LEU A 315 -19.03 -14.77 2.77
N TRP A 316 -19.27 -15.15 4.03
CA TRP A 316 -20.36 -14.57 4.84
C TRP A 316 -20.16 -13.07 5.02
N GLY A 317 -18.94 -12.65 5.38
CA GLY A 317 -18.60 -11.26 5.58
C GLY A 317 -18.76 -10.43 4.30
N TRP A 318 -18.23 -10.92 3.16
CA TRP A 318 -18.34 -10.24 1.86
C TRP A 318 -19.80 -10.03 1.44
N SER A 319 -20.66 -11.02 1.70
CA SER A 319 -22.09 -10.90 1.43
C SER A 319 -22.77 -9.93 2.39
N LEU A 320 -22.48 -10.05 3.70
CA LEU A 320 -23.11 -9.24 4.73
C LEU A 320 -22.81 -7.75 4.56
N ILE A 321 -21.56 -7.37 4.30
CA ILE A 321 -21.19 -5.95 4.16
C ILE A 321 -21.93 -5.26 3.02
N HIS A 322 -22.14 -5.96 1.89
CA HIS A 322 -22.84 -5.41 0.73
C HIS A 322 -24.35 -5.31 0.98
N LEU A 323 -24.94 -6.29 1.68
CA LEU A 323 -26.33 -6.23 2.11
C LEU A 323 -26.57 -5.12 3.15
N THR A 324 -25.62 -4.91 4.08
CA THR A 324 -25.67 -3.78 5.02
C THR A 324 -25.58 -2.44 4.28
N ALA A 325 -24.67 -2.30 3.32
CA ALA A 325 -24.55 -1.10 2.51
C ALA A 325 -25.81 -0.82 1.67
N LEU A 326 -26.49 -1.87 1.18
CA LEU A 326 -27.80 -1.75 0.56
C LEU A 326 -28.86 -1.24 1.54
N GLY A 327 -28.83 -1.67 2.80
CA GLY A 327 -29.67 -1.11 3.86
C GLY A 327 -29.46 0.41 4.05
N PHE A 328 -28.20 0.88 3.97
CA PHE A 328 -27.91 2.31 4.01
C PHE A 328 -28.45 3.06 2.80
N TRP A 329 -28.41 2.47 1.60
CA TRP A 329 -29.03 3.04 0.41
C TRP A 329 -30.53 3.32 0.61
N PHE A 330 -31.27 2.44 1.26
CA PHE A 330 -32.69 2.67 1.54
C PHE A 330 -32.97 3.69 2.65
N THR A 331 -32.02 3.91 3.56
CA THR A 331 -32.27 4.65 4.81
C THR A 331 -31.54 5.99 4.90
N ARG A 332 -30.55 6.26 4.04
CA ARG A 332 -29.67 7.43 4.13
C ARG A 332 -29.59 8.14 2.79
N VAL A 333 -30.00 9.41 2.76
CA VAL A 333 -30.04 10.24 1.54
C VAL A 333 -28.69 10.30 0.82
N PRO A 334 -27.52 10.51 1.48
CA PRO A 334 -26.23 10.53 0.77
C PRO A 334 -25.92 9.22 0.04
N TRP A 335 -26.39 8.08 0.54
CA TRP A 335 -26.13 6.77 -0.05
C TRP A 335 -27.00 6.49 -1.28
N GLN A 336 -28.07 7.26 -1.52
CA GLN A 336 -29.00 7.09 -2.65
C GLN A 336 -28.43 7.59 -3.99
N ASP A 337 -27.14 7.85 -4.06
CA ASP A 337 -26.44 8.21 -5.28
C ASP A 337 -26.58 7.09 -6.35
N PRO A 338 -26.92 7.41 -7.61
CA PRO A 338 -27.03 6.43 -8.69
C PRO A 338 -25.76 5.60 -8.91
N VAL A 339 -24.57 6.18 -8.72
CA VAL A 339 -23.28 5.48 -8.84
C VAL A 339 -23.18 4.40 -7.75
N ILE A 340 -23.61 4.72 -6.53
CA ILE A 340 -23.65 3.75 -5.42
C ILE A 340 -24.66 2.64 -5.71
N ALA A 341 -25.82 2.96 -6.28
CA ALA A 341 -26.82 1.96 -6.66
C ALA A 341 -26.25 0.93 -7.66
N VAL A 342 -25.59 1.41 -8.72
CA VAL A 342 -24.95 0.55 -9.73
C VAL A 342 -23.85 -0.29 -9.09
N PHE A 343 -22.99 0.34 -8.29
CA PHE A 343 -21.92 -0.36 -7.58
C PHE A 343 -22.46 -1.47 -6.66
N LEU A 344 -23.49 -1.19 -5.86
CA LEU A 344 -24.09 -2.17 -4.95
C LEU A 344 -24.71 -3.34 -5.72
N GLY A 345 -25.36 -3.08 -6.86
CA GLY A 345 -25.85 -4.14 -7.74
C GLY A 345 -24.74 -5.09 -8.19
N LEU A 346 -23.62 -4.53 -8.68
CA LEU A 346 -22.44 -5.31 -9.10
C LEU A 346 -21.81 -6.07 -7.91
N ALA A 347 -21.68 -5.42 -6.76
CA ALA A 347 -21.07 -6.00 -5.57
C ALA A 347 -21.88 -7.16 -4.99
N ILE A 348 -23.21 -7.04 -4.96
CA ILE A 348 -24.12 -8.09 -4.50
C ILE A 348 -24.13 -9.27 -5.47
N LEU A 349 -24.19 -9.02 -6.79
CA LEU A 349 -24.09 -10.07 -7.80
C LEU A 349 -22.75 -10.82 -7.70
N HIS A 350 -21.67 -10.08 -7.50
CA HIS A 350 -20.35 -10.67 -7.25
C HIS A 350 -20.36 -11.53 -5.99
N ALA A 351 -20.90 -11.03 -4.89
CA ALA A 351 -20.99 -11.78 -3.64
C ALA A 351 -21.79 -13.07 -3.80
N ALA A 352 -22.96 -13.01 -4.44
CA ALA A 352 -23.76 -14.19 -4.77
C ALA A 352 -22.95 -15.19 -5.61
N SER A 353 -22.18 -14.71 -6.60
CA SER A 353 -21.33 -15.55 -7.45
C SER A 353 -20.24 -16.29 -6.68
N THR A 354 -19.73 -15.72 -5.58
CA THR A 354 -18.74 -16.40 -4.73
C THR A 354 -19.29 -17.62 -3.98
N TRP A 355 -20.61 -17.79 -3.88
CA TRP A 355 -21.21 -18.98 -3.27
C TRP A 355 -21.27 -20.19 -4.20
N HIS A 356 -21.08 -19.99 -5.50
CA HIS A 356 -21.06 -21.09 -6.46
C HIS A 356 -19.72 -21.82 -6.45
N SER A 357 -19.75 -23.16 -6.38
CA SER A 357 -18.55 -24.00 -6.37
C SER A 357 -17.65 -23.79 -7.60
N ALA A 358 -18.24 -23.45 -8.76
CA ALA A 358 -17.51 -23.16 -10.00
C ALA A 358 -16.58 -21.94 -9.89
N SER A 359 -16.86 -21.01 -8.97
CA SER A 359 -16.04 -19.83 -8.71
C SER A 359 -14.72 -20.15 -8.00
N TRP A 360 -14.57 -21.39 -7.51
CA TRP A 360 -13.42 -21.84 -6.74
C TRP A 360 -12.59 -22.86 -7.51
N ALA A 361 -11.29 -22.89 -7.21
CA ALA A 361 -10.36 -23.93 -7.60
C ALA A 361 -9.78 -24.59 -6.33
N LYS A 362 -9.23 -25.80 -6.45
CA LYS A 362 -8.38 -26.34 -5.38
C LYS A 362 -7.14 -25.44 -5.26
N ALA A 363 -6.68 -25.24 -4.03
CA ALA A 363 -5.37 -24.66 -3.82
C ALA A 363 -4.31 -25.71 -4.17
N ASP A 364 -3.27 -25.28 -4.88
CA ASP A 364 -2.13 -26.11 -5.24
C ASP A 364 -1.20 -26.39 -4.04
#